data_AF-A0A0H3MNR8-F1
#
_entry.id   AF-A0A0H3MNR8-F1
#
_cell.length_a   1.000
_cell.length_b   1.000
_cell.length_c   1.000
_cell.angle_alpha   90.00
_cell.angle_beta   90.00
_cell.angle_gamma   90.00
#
_symmetry.space_group_name_H-M   'P 1'
#
loop_
_entity.id
_entity.type
_entity.pdbx_description
1 polymer ?
#
loop_
_entity_poly.entity_id
_entity_poly.type
_entity_poly.pdbx_seq_one_letter_code
_entity_poly.pdbx_strand_id
1 'polypeptide(L)' 'MLNPLLLNIYRLFQRKKISTPTVGQWYTTPAGHVLRVSLVDRECQKVICEPLGRNYRVSMPLIAFRSGKNMKHLGGAA' A
#
# COMPACT_ATOMS: atom_id res chain seq x y z
N MET A 1 4.14 -33.25 10.21
CA MET A 1 5.21 -32.23 10.13
C MET A 1 5.07 -31.53 8.78
N LEU A 2 4.82 -30.22 8.75
CA LEU A 2 4.61 -29.49 7.49
C LEU A 2 5.94 -29.39 6.73
N ASN A 3 5.97 -29.78 5.45
CA ASN A 3 7.20 -29.77 4.65
C ASN A 3 7.77 -28.34 4.54
N PRO A 4 9.03 -28.10 4.93
CA PRO A 4 9.63 -26.76 4.95
C PRO A 4 9.66 -26.08 3.58
N LEU A 5 9.71 -26.84 2.47
CA LEU A 5 9.62 -26.29 1.12
C LEU A 5 8.23 -25.73 0.82
N LEU A 6 7.18 -26.43 1.23
CA LEU A 6 5.79 -26.02 1.07
C LEU A 6 5.49 -24.76 1.91
N LEU A 7 6.06 -24.68 3.11
CA LEU A 7 6.00 -23.49 3.95
C LEU A 7 6.73 -22.30 3.30
N ASN A 8 7.87 -22.53 2.67
CA ASN A 8 8.65 -21.47 2.02
C ASN A 8 7.96 -20.96 0.75
N ILE A 9 7.37 -21.86 -0.04
CA ILE A 9 6.54 -21.51 -1.20
C ILE A 9 5.30 -20.73 -0.75
N TYR A 10 4.60 -21.19 0.30
CA TYR A 10 3.46 -20.47 0.86
C TYR A 10 3.85 -19.07 1.37
N ARG A 11 5.02 -18.93 2.03
CA ARG A 11 5.58 -17.63 2.44
C ARG A 11 5.95 -16.75 1.25
N LEU A 12 6.48 -17.31 0.17
CA LEU A 12 6.76 -16.60 -1.08
C LEU A 12 5.47 -16.11 -1.75
N PHE A 13 4.42 -16.91 -1.76
CA PHE A 13 3.09 -16.51 -2.24
C PHE A 13 2.45 -15.45 -1.33
N GLN A 14 2.60 -15.56 -0.02
CA GLN A 14 2.18 -14.53 0.95
C GLN A 14 3.00 -13.24 0.78
N ARG A 15 4.30 -13.31 0.48
CA ARG A 15 5.14 -12.14 0.16
C ARG A 15 4.77 -11.51 -1.19
N LYS A 16 4.34 -12.30 -2.16
CA LYS A 16 3.74 -11.84 -3.43
C LYS A 16 2.30 -11.36 -3.27
N LYS A 17 1.69 -11.51 -2.09
CA LYS A 17 0.38 -10.95 -1.78
C LYS A 17 0.57 -9.44 -1.67
N ILE A 18 0.49 -8.82 -2.84
CA ILE A 18 0.36 -7.39 -3.07
C ILE A 18 -0.49 -6.79 -1.94
N SER A 19 0.17 -6.17 -0.95
CA SER A 19 -0.54 -5.66 0.22
C SER A 19 -1.40 -4.50 -0.25
N THR A 20 -2.71 -4.63 -0.08
CA THR A 20 -3.62 -3.54 -0.38
C THR A 20 -3.41 -2.46 0.69
N PRO A 21 -3.23 -1.18 0.31
CA PRO A 21 -3.14 -0.10 1.28
C PRO A 21 -4.37 -0.11 2.18
N THR A 22 -4.17 0.32 3.42
CA THR A 22 -5.21 0.44 4.43
C THR A 22 -5.35 1.90 4.83
N VAL A 23 -6.57 2.32 5.17
CA VAL A 23 -6.82 3.66 5.69
C VAL A 23 -5.93 3.91 6.91
N GLY A 24 -5.40 5.13 7.03
CA GLY A 24 -4.47 5.50 8.10
C GLY A 24 -3.00 5.23 7.81
N GLN A 25 -2.67 4.35 6.86
CA GLN A 25 -1.29 4.09 6.48
C GLN A 25 -0.64 5.28 5.77
N TRP A 26 0.67 5.40 5.97
CA TRP A 26 1.49 6.43 5.37
C TRP A 26 2.36 5.85 4.26
N TYR A 27 2.51 6.61 3.18
CA TYR A 27 3.34 6.27 2.03
C TYR A 27 4.19 7.45 1.59
N THR A 28 5.33 7.16 0.98
CA THR A 28 6.14 8.15 0.26
C THR A 28 6.07 7.89 -1.24
N THR A 29 5.83 8.96 -2.00
CA THR A 29 5.99 8.95 -3.46
C THR A 29 7.47 8.95 -3.85
N PRO A 30 7.85 8.62 -5.10
CA PRO A 30 9.24 8.65 -5.55
C PRO A 30 9.82 10.07 -5.54
N ALA A 31 8.96 11.08 -5.63
CA ALA A 31 9.32 12.49 -5.54
C ALA A 31 9.49 13.00 -4.09
N GLY A 32 9.37 12.12 -3.08
CA GLY A 32 9.57 12.49 -1.67
C GLY A 32 8.32 13.01 -0.95
N HIS A 33 7.18 13.16 -1.63
CA HIS A 33 5.93 13.55 -0.97
C HIS A 33 5.41 12.45 -0.04
N VAL A 34 4.98 12.82 1.16
CA VAL A 34 4.36 11.94 2.14
C VAL A 34 2.84 12.03 2.05
N LEU A 35 2.18 10.89 1.96
CA LEU A 35 0.74 10.74 1.76
C LEU A 35 0.16 9.83 2.84
N ARG A 36 -0.93 10.26 3.49
CA ARG A 36 -1.77 9.39 4.33
C ARG A 36 -2.91 8.82 3.49
N VAL A 37 -3.19 7.53 3.61
CA VAL A 37 -4.36 6.92 2.97
C VAL A 37 -5.62 7.30 3.75
N SER A 38 -6.58 7.96 3.09
CA SER A 38 -7.85 8.35 3.70
C SER A 38 -9.02 7.45 3.26
N LEU A 39 -8.96 6.89 2.06
CA LEU A 39 -9.98 5.97 1.54
C LEU A 39 -9.36 4.98 0.55
N VAL A 40 -9.83 3.74 0.56
CA VAL A 40 -9.44 2.71 -0.41
C VAL A 40 -10.70 2.15 -1.05
N ASP A 41 -10.92 2.49 -2.32
CA ASP A 41 -12.00 1.95 -3.14
C ASP A 41 -11.45 0.82 -4.01
N ARG A 42 -11.84 -0.40 -3.66
CA ARG A 42 -11.42 -1.61 -4.39
C ARG A 42 -12.28 -1.88 -5.62
N GLU A 43 -13.50 -1.39 -5.68
CA GLU A 43 -14.37 -1.57 -6.84
C GLU A 43 -13.87 -0.67 -7.97
N CYS A 44 -13.58 0.59 -7.67
CA CYS A 44 -13.07 1.55 -8.65
C CYS A 44 -11.54 1.52 -8.81
N GLN A 45 -10.83 0.65 -8.07
CA GLN A 45 -9.35 0.56 -8.04
C GLN A 45 -8.67 1.92 -7.76
N LYS A 46 -9.19 2.69 -6.80
CA LYS A 46 -8.70 4.02 -6.42
C LYS A 46 -8.35 4.10 -4.94
N VAL A 47 -7.41 4.99 -4.61
CA VAL A 47 -7.01 5.32 -3.25
C VAL A 47 -7.00 6.83 -3.12
N ILE A 48 -7.76 7.35 -2.16
CA ILE A 48 -7.72 8.77 -1.83
C ILE A 48 -6.67 8.95 -0.74
N CYS A 49 -5.79 9.92 -0.96
CA CYS A 49 -4.73 10.25 -0.03
C CYS A 49 -4.75 11.73 0.37
N GLU A 50 -4.28 12.01 1.57
CA GLU A 50 -4.10 13.33 2.15
C GLU A 50 -2.59 13.59 2.23
N PRO A 51 -2.03 14.52 1.43
CA PRO A 51 -0.62 14.85 1.50
C PRO A 51 -0.29 15.59 2.80
N LEU A 52 0.85 15.24 3.41
CA LEU A 52 1.30 15.86 4.64
C LEU A 52 1.51 17.37 4.46
N GLY A 53 0.92 18.17 5.35
CA GLY A 53 1.03 19.64 5.33
C GLY A 53 0.21 20.31 4.22
N ARG A 54 -0.76 19.61 3.61
CA ARG A 54 -1.62 20.16 2.56
C ARG A 54 -3.10 19.95 2.87
N ASN A 55 -3.92 20.91 2.48
CA ASN A 55 -5.37 20.90 2.64
C ASN A 55 -6.10 20.49 1.35
N TYR A 56 -5.62 19.44 0.68
CA TYR A 56 -6.30 18.85 -0.47
C TYR A 56 -6.15 17.33 -0.46
N ARG A 57 -6.96 16.65 -1.27
CA ARG A 57 -6.91 15.20 -1.46
C ARG A 57 -6.44 14.86 -2.86
N VAL A 58 -5.74 13.74 -2.99
CA VAL A 58 -5.30 13.20 -4.27
C VAL A 58 -5.89 11.82 -4.49
N SER A 59 -6.41 11.58 -5.69
CA SER A 59 -6.85 10.26 -6.12
C SER A 59 -5.71 9.56 -6.85
N MET A 60 -5.30 8.40 -6.37
CA MET A 60 -4.24 7.59 -6.94
C MET A 60 -4.78 6.21 -7.32
N PRO A 61 -4.27 5.59 -8.39
CA PRO A 61 -4.70 4.25 -8.76
C PRO A 61 -4.17 3.24 -7.73
N LEU A 62 -4.99 2.25 -7.36
CA LEU A 62 -4.65 1.24 -6.34
C LEU A 62 -3.36 0.49 -6.68
N ILE A 63 -3.09 0.27 -7.97
CA ILE A 63 -1.87 -0.40 -8.45
C ILE A 63 -0.57 0.33 -8.07
N ALA A 64 -0.61 1.65 -7.82
CA ALA A 64 0.57 2.41 -7.40
C ALA A 64 1.09 1.96 -6.03
N PHE A 65 0.21 1.53 -5.13
CA PHE A 65 0.55 1.06 -3.77
C PHE A 65 1.01 -0.40 -3.73
N ARG A 66 0.62 -1.15 -4.76
CA ARG A 66 0.74 -2.60 -4.84
C ARG A 66 2.13 -3.09 -5.27
N SER A 67 2.86 -2.27 -6.02
CA SER A 67 4.14 -2.63 -6.63
C SER A 67 5.35 -2.44 -5.70
N GLY A 68 5.22 -1.62 -4.64
CA GLY A 68 6.33 -1.21 -3.77
C GLY A 68 7.39 -0.33 -4.44
N LYS A 69 7.43 -0.28 -5.78
CA LYS A 69 8.30 0.59 -6.58
C LYS A 69 7.84 2.04 -6.63
N ASN A 70 6.52 2.25 -6.67
CA ASN A 70 5.93 3.58 -6.88
C ASN A 70 5.54 4.26 -5.57
N MET A 71 5.24 3.49 -4.53
CA MET A 71 4.86 4.02 -3.23
C MET A 71 5.57 3.19 -2.16
N LYS A 72 6.40 3.85 -1.35
CA LYS A 72 7.09 3.22 -0.24
C LYS A 72 6.21 3.29 1.01
N HIS A 73 5.86 2.17 1.59
CA HIS A 73 5.10 2.13 2.84
C HIS A 73 5.97 2.63 4.00
N LEU A 74 5.47 3.60 4.76
CA LEU A 74 6.12 4.19 5.93
C LEU A 74 5.61 3.62 7.26
N GLY A 75 4.52 2.86 7.25
CA GLY A 75 3.83 2.39 8.45
C GLY A 75 2.58 3.22 8.75
N GLY A 76 1.99 3.00 9.92
CA GLY A 76 0.72 3.59 10.33
C GLY A 76 -0.25 2.52 10.80
N ALA A 77 -0.98 2.82 11.86
CA ALA A 77 -2.04 1.96 12.36
C ALA A 77 -3.27 2.07 11.46
N ALA A 78 -3.88 0.91 11.17
CA ALA A 78 -5.24 0.83 10.68
C ALA A 78 -6.21 1.01 11.85
#